data_AF-A0A833LIK5-F1
#
_entry.id   AF-A0A833LIK5-F1
#
_cell.length_a   1.000
_cell.length_b   1.000
_cell.length_c   1.000
_cell.angle_alpha   90.00
_cell.angle_beta   90.00
_cell.angle_gamma   90.00
#
_symmetry.space_group_name_H-M   'P 1'
#
loop_
_entity.id
_entity.type
_entity.pdbx_description
1 polymer ?
#
loop_
_entity_poly.entity_id
_entity_poly.type
_entity_poly.pdbx_seq_one_letter_code
_entity_poly.pdbx_strand_id
1 'polypeptide(L)'
;MTPEAAREDHWQMLRFMAVNAAAGVLIGVLSAAAIIWLDIGGIGTRIAHAANPVIPVLLLVVPFATVFGGVVTASAILTMPYEKKFRD
;
A
#
# COMPACT_ATOMS: atom_id res chain seq x y z
N MET A 1 -17.76 -27.20 -2.19
CA MET A 1 -17.04 -26.60 -1.05
C MET A 1 -18.02 -26.49 0.11
N THR A 2 -17.60 -26.81 1.34
CA THR A 2 -18.43 -26.56 2.52
C THR A 2 -18.40 -25.05 2.86
N PRO A 3 -19.42 -24.51 3.54
CA PRO A 3 -19.43 -23.10 3.97
C PRO A 3 -18.21 -22.70 4.80
N GLU A 4 -17.71 -23.63 5.61
CA GLU A 4 -16.52 -23.46 6.44
C GLU A 4 -15.25 -23.30 5.59
N ALA A 5 -15.08 -24.18 4.58
CA ALA A 5 -13.94 -24.12 3.68
C ALA A 5 -13.90 -22.82 2.86
N ALA A 6 -15.06 -22.30 2.46
CA ALA A 6 -15.14 -21.00 1.77
C ALA A 6 -14.74 -19.83 2.68
N ARG A 7 -15.11 -19.88 3.96
CA ARG A 7 -14.77 -18.84 4.93
C ARG A 7 -13.27 -18.82 5.22
N GLU A 8 -12.65 -19.98 5.31
CA GLU A 8 -11.20 -20.10 5.49
C GLU A 8 -10.41 -19.58 4.28
N ASP A 9 -10.82 -19.93 3.05
CA ASP A 9 -10.21 -19.43 1.81
C ASP A 9 -10.29 -17.89 1.72
N HIS A 10 -11.44 -17.29 2.07
CA HIS A 10 -11.58 -15.83 2.14
C HIS A 10 -10.66 -15.19 3.18
N TRP A 11 -10.51 -15.79 4.36
CA TRP A 11 -9.61 -15.27 5.39
C TRP A 11 -8.14 -15.33 4.95
N GLN A 12 -7.74 -16.41 4.27
CA GLN A 12 -6.41 -16.52 3.70
C GLN A 12 -6.18 -15.46 2.62
N MET A 13 -7.16 -15.20 1.76
CA MET A 13 -7.08 -14.16 0.74
C MET A 13 -7.03 -12.74 1.34
N LEU A 14 -7.85 -12.44 2.36
CA LEU A 14 -7.79 -11.17 3.08
C LEU A 14 -6.43 -10.94 3.74
N ARG A 15 -5.87 -11.96 4.39
CA ARG A 15 -4.54 -11.88 4.99
C ARG A 15 -3.46 -11.66 3.94
N PHE A 16 -3.53 -12.37 2.81
CA PHE A 16 -2.61 -12.20 1.69
C PHE A 16 -2.65 -10.77 1.14
N MET A 17 -3.85 -10.23 0.89
CA MET A 17 -4.02 -8.84 0.44
C MET A 17 -3.51 -7.85 1.49
N ALA A 18 -3.82 -8.04 2.77
CA ALA A 18 -3.39 -7.15 3.84
C ALA A 18 -1.87 -7.04 3.96
N VAL A 19 -1.15 -8.16 3.82
CA VAL A 19 0.32 -8.18 3.86
C VAL A 19 0.91 -7.42 2.67
N ASN A 20 0.39 -7.66 1.45
CA ASN A 20 0.85 -6.96 0.25
C ASN A 20 0.49 -5.46 0.29
N ALA A 21 -0.70 -5.12 0.79
CA ALA A 21 -1.11 -3.74 1.01
C ALA A 21 -0.18 -3.04 1.99
N ALA A 22 0.18 -3.68 3.11
CA ALA A 22 1.11 -3.13 4.09
C ALA A 22 2.51 -2.90 3.49
N ALA A 23 3.00 -3.82 2.66
CA ALA A 23 4.26 -3.65 1.94
C ALA A 23 4.22 -2.44 0.98
N GLY A 24 3.14 -2.30 0.20
CA GLY A 24 2.95 -1.14 -0.66
C GLY A 24 2.80 0.17 0.11
N VAL A 25 2.04 0.18 1.20
CA VAL A 25 1.91 1.34 2.10
C VAL A 25 3.28 1.78 2.62
N LEU A 26 4.11 0.84 3.08
CA LEU A 26 5.46 1.13 3.54
C LEU A 26 6.29 1.79 2.44
N ILE A 27 6.26 1.26 1.21
CA ILE A 27 6.96 1.84 0.07
C ILE A 27 6.46 3.28 -0.18
N GLY A 28 5.14 3.49 -0.23
CA GLY A 28 4.55 4.81 -0.44
C GLY A 28 4.96 5.82 0.63
N VAL A 29 4.93 5.42 1.91
CA VAL A 29 5.37 6.26 3.04
C VAL A 29 6.86 6.59 2.91
N LEU A 30 7.71 5.63 2.60
CA LEU A 30 9.15 5.85 2.42
C LEU A 30 9.43 6.78 1.22
N SER A 31 8.71 6.63 0.12
CA SER A 31 8.81 7.54 -1.03
C SER A 31 8.38 8.96 -0.67
N ALA A 32 7.26 9.15 0.02
CA ALA A 32 6.82 10.46 0.48
C ALA A 32 7.82 11.09 1.46
N ALA A 33 8.35 10.29 2.39
CA ALA A 33 9.40 10.73 3.31
C ALA A 33 10.67 11.16 2.56
N ALA A 34 11.08 10.42 1.53
CA ALA A 34 12.22 10.78 0.68
C ALA A 34 12.00 12.11 -0.06
N ILE A 35 10.79 12.35 -0.60
CA ILE A 35 10.43 13.63 -1.24
C ILE A 35 10.60 14.80 -0.27
N ILE A 36 10.11 14.64 0.97
CA ILE A 36 10.21 15.67 2.00
C ILE A 36 11.67 15.88 2.41
N TRP A 37 12.39 14.78 2.70
CA TRP A 37 13.74 14.84 3.26
C TRP A 37 14.78 15.38 2.27
N LEU A 38 14.65 15.02 0.99
CA LEU A 38 15.51 15.51 -0.08
C LEU A 38 15.07 16.89 -0.63
N ASP A 39 14.02 17.48 -0.03
CA ASP A 39 13.41 18.74 -0.45
C ASP A 39 13.07 18.80 -1.95
N ILE A 40 12.54 17.70 -2.50
CA ILE A 40 12.26 17.61 -3.94
C ILE A 40 11.24 18.68 -4.32
N GLY A 41 11.63 19.54 -5.27
CA GLY A 41 10.81 20.65 -5.71
C GLY A 41 10.52 21.71 -4.62
N GLY A 42 11.27 21.71 -3.51
CA GLY A 42 11.07 22.62 -2.38
C GLY A 42 9.94 22.21 -1.42
N ILE A 43 9.47 20.96 -1.48
CA ILE A 43 8.33 20.50 -0.65
C ILE A 43 8.68 20.49 0.84
N GLY A 44 9.85 19.99 1.23
CA GLY A 44 10.27 19.95 2.63
C GLY A 44 10.36 21.35 3.23
N THR A 45 10.95 22.29 2.49
CA THR A 45 11.03 23.70 2.87
C THR A 45 9.64 24.33 3.03
N ARG A 46 8.70 24.07 2.09
CA ARG A 46 7.33 24.59 2.20
C ARG A 46 6.58 24.01 3.40
N ILE A 47 6.76 22.71 3.69
CA ILE A 47 6.17 22.07 4.87
C ILE A 47 6.72 22.71 6.15
N ALA A 48 8.03 22.93 6.22
CA ALA A 48 8.68 23.52 7.39
C ALA A 48 8.20 24.96 7.70
N HIS A 49 7.79 25.71 6.68
CA HIS A 49 7.27 27.07 6.83
C HIS A 49 5.74 27.15 6.90
N ALA A 50 5.04 26.01 6.82
CA ALA A 50 3.58 26.00 6.90
C ALA A 50 3.12 26.32 8.32
N ALA A 51 2.06 27.13 8.46
CA ALA A 51 1.44 27.42 9.75
C ALA A 51 0.97 26.14 10.48
N ASN A 52 0.62 25.11 9.72
CA ASN A 52 0.38 23.76 10.23
C ASN A 52 1.04 22.73 9.29
N PRO A 53 2.17 22.12 9.68
CA PRO A 53 2.89 21.15 8.84
C PRO A 53 2.19 19.79 8.74
N VAL A 54 1.24 19.47 9.64
CA VAL A 54 0.57 18.17 9.68
C VAL A 54 -0.28 17.96 8.43
N ILE A 55 -1.02 18.98 8.00
CA ILE A 55 -1.92 18.91 6.85
C ILE A 55 -1.17 18.60 5.54
N PRO A 56 -0.13 19.35 5.12
CA PRO A 56 0.58 19.03 3.88
C PRO A 56 1.34 17.69 3.95
N VAL A 57 1.82 17.28 5.13
CA VAL A 57 2.40 15.93 5.30
C VAL A 57 1.36 14.85 5.04
N LEU A 58 0.17 14.94 5.64
CA LEU A 58 -0.91 13.97 5.40
C LEU A 58 -1.39 13.98 3.95
N LEU A 59 -1.53 15.16 3.35
CA LEU A 59 -1.90 15.31 1.94
C LEU A 59 -0.90 14.67 0.98
N LEU A 60 0.37 14.56 1.36
CA LEU A 60 1.37 13.86 0.56
C LEU A 60 1.43 12.36 0.89
N VAL A 61 1.52 12.02 2.18
CA VAL A 61 1.78 10.64 2.63
C VAL A 61 0.59 9.73 2.37
N VAL A 62 -0.64 10.18 2.64
CA VAL A 62 -1.85 9.35 2.51
C VAL A 62 -2.09 8.86 1.07
N PRO A 63 -2.09 9.72 0.03
CA PRO A 63 -2.28 9.23 -1.33
C PRO A 63 -1.12 8.34 -1.79
N PHE A 64 0.12 8.63 -1.42
CA PHE A 64 1.26 7.75 -1.73
C PHE A 64 1.09 6.37 -1.09
N ALA A 65 0.81 6.31 0.21
CA ALA A 65 0.55 5.07 0.92
C ALA A 65 -0.59 4.27 0.26
N THR A 66 -1.69 4.96 -0.10
CA THR A 66 -2.88 4.32 -0.68
C THR A 66 -2.61 3.78 -2.09
N VAL A 67 -1.97 4.58 -2.95
CA VAL A 67 -1.65 4.18 -4.33
C VAL A 67 -0.68 3.01 -4.34
N PHE A 68 0.42 3.10 -3.61
CA PHE A 68 1.40 2.01 -3.57
C PHE A 68 0.85 0.75 -2.89
N GLY A 69 0.08 0.90 -1.81
CA GLY A 69 -0.65 -0.20 -1.18
C GLY A 69 -1.57 -0.93 -2.17
N GLY A 70 -2.35 -0.17 -2.93
CA GLY A 70 -3.22 -0.70 -3.98
C GLY A 70 -2.44 -1.40 -5.10
N VAL A 71 -1.38 -0.78 -5.62
CA VAL A 71 -0.56 -1.35 -6.70
C VAL A 71 0.08 -2.66 -6.27
N VAL A 72 0.73 -2.73 -5.11
CA VAL A 72 1.37 -3.97 -4.65
C VAL A 72 0.32 -5.06 -4.41
N THR A 73 -0.83 -4.73 -3.82
CA THR A 73 -1.93 -5.69 -3.65
C THR A 73 -2.45 -6.21 -4.99
N ALA A 74 -2.69 -5.32 -5.95
CA ALA A 74 -3.14 -5.68 -7.30
C ALA A 74 -2.12 -6.55 -8.03
N SER A 75 -0.83 -6.20 -7.97
CA SER A 75 0.25 -7.00 -8.55
C SER A 75 0.31 -8.40 -7.93
N ALA A 76 0.13 -8.51 -6.61
CA ALA A 76 0.13 -9.79 -5.91
C ALA A 76 -1.05 -10.67 -6.33
N ILE A 77 -2.24 -10.09 -6.54
CA ILE A 77 -3.42 -10.79 -7.06
C ILE A 77 -3.19 -11.23 -8.51
N LEU A 78 -2.69 -10.33 -9.36
CA LEU A 78 -2.45 -10.61 -10.79
C LEU A 78 -1.39 -11.69 -11.03
N THR A 79 -0.41 -11.80 -10.14
CA THR A 79 0.65 -12.80 -10.22
C THR A 79 0.35 -14.08 -9.44
N MET A 80 -0.80 -14.17 -8.79
CA MET A 80 -1.21 -15.35 -8.06
C MET A 80 -1.38 -16.53 -9.04
N PRO A 81 -0.73 -17.69 -8.83
CA PRO A 81 -0.79 -18.82 -9.75
C PRO A 81 -2.15 -19.53 -9.63
N TYR A 82 -3.14 -19.06 -10.37
CA TYR A 82 -4.49 -19.63 -10.40
C TYR A 82 -4.52 -21.09 -10.90
N GLU A 83 -3.63 -21.44 -11.83
CA GLU A 83 -3.61 -22.75 -12.50
C GLU A 83 -3.16 -23.91 -11.61
N LYS A 84 -2.54 -23.66 -10.45
CA LYS A 84 -2.13 -24.73 -9.53
C LYS A 84 -3.26 -25.25 -8.63
N LYS A 85 -4.42 -24.58 -8.58
CA LYS A 85 -5.58 -25.02 -7.77
C LYS A 85 -6.42 -26.11 -8.47
N PHE A 86 -6.22 -26.34 -9.77
CA PHE A 86 -7.02 -27.26 -10.59
C PHE A 86 -6.21 -28.22 -11.48
N ARG A 87 -4.90 -28.32 -11.25
CA ARG A 87 -4.08 -29.33 -11.94
C ARG A 87 -4.09 -30.59 -11.08
N ASP A 88 -4.68 -31.65 -11.62
CA ASP A 88 -4.78 -33.00 -11.04
C ASP A 88 -3.44 -33.49 -10.46
#